data_AF-A0A3D3R975-F1
#
_entry.id   AF-A0A3D3R975-F1
#
_cell.length_a   1.000
_cell.length_b   1.000
_cell.length_c   1.000
_cell.angle_alpha   90.00
_cell.angle_beta   90.00
_cell.angle_gamma   90.00
#
_symmetry.space_group_name_H-M   'P 1'
#
loop_
_entity.id
_entity.type
_entity.pdbx_description
1 polymer ?
#
loop_
_entity_poly.entity_id
_entity_poly.type
_entity_poly.pdbx_seq_one_letter_code
_entity_poly.pdbx_strand_id
1 'polypeptide(L)'
;MRIACQLWNEEGGSVSPFATVLLMTILLLGLLPGVVTLRDQIVQEFGDVAVAIETFDQSYSYSFNGVTSQYIDSTSVSDADGEAPAGLDLTISASSE
;
A
#
# COMPACT_ATOMS: atom_id res chain seq x y z
N MET A 1 -32.27 2.44 3.91
CA MET A 1 -32.31 1.10 4.55
C MET A 1 -33.72 0.59 4.91
N ARG A 2 -34.80 1.38 4.77
CA ARG A 2 -36.16 0.93 5.15
C ARG A 2 -36.72 -0.17 4.25
N ILE A 3 -36.48 -0.07 2.93
CA ILE A 3 -36.94 -1.05 1.93
C ILE A 3 -36.23 -2.41 2.11
N ALA A 4 -34.93 -2.42 2.41
CA ALA A 4 -34.15 -3.64 2.61
C ALA A 4 -34.58 -4.41 3.88
N CYS A 5 -34.86 -3.70 4.97
CA CYS A 5 -35.39 -4.30 6.18
C CYS A 5 -36.85 -4.79 6.01
N GLN A 6 -37.64 -4.13 5.16
CA GLN A 6 -39.02 -4.56 4.88
C GLN A 6 -39.07 -5.87 4.08
N LEU A 7 -38.23 -6.01 3.04
CA LEU A 7 -38.11 -7.25 2.25
C LEU A 7 -37.64 -8.47 3.05
N TRP A 8 -36.83 -8.25 4.10
CA TRP A 8 -36.31 -9.34 4.93
C TRP A 8 -37.33 -9.83 5.98
N ASN A 9 -38.30 -8.99 6.34
CA ASN A 9 -39.21 -9.24 7.47
C ASN A 9 -40.65 -9.59 7.00
N GLU A 10 -40.83 -9.87 5.71
CA GLU A 10 -42.07 -10.38 5.14
C GLU A 10 -42.14 -11.92 5.28
N GLU A 11 -42.69 -12.41 6.38
CA GLU A 11 -43.01 -13.84 6.58
C GLU A 11 -44.46 -14.21 6.18
N GLY A 12 -45.22 -13.25 5.64
CA GLY A 12 -46.69 -13.31 5.53
C GLY A 12 -47.31 -13.46 4.15
N GLY A 13 -46.57 -13.84 3.11
CA GLY A 13 -47.15 -14.04 1.79
C GLY A 13 -46.29 -14.94 0.94
N SER A 14 -46.90 -15.94 0.29
CA SER A 14 -46.25 -16.79 -0.69
C SER A 14 -45.72 -15.93 -1.86
N VAL A 15 -44.56 -15.31 -1.69
CA VAL A 15 -43.78 -14.74 -2.79
C VAL A 15 -43.47 -15.91 -3.70
N SER A 16 -43.90 -15.83 -4.96
CA SER A 16 -43.60 -16.85 -5.95
C SER A 16 -42.10 -17.15 -5.87
N PRO A 17 -41.68 -18.41 -5.65
CA PRO A 17 -40.26 -18.74 -5.51
C PRO A 17 -39.44 -18.27 -6.72
N PHE A 18 -40.09 -18.14 -7.88
CA PHE A 18 -39.51 -17.55 -9.08
C PHE A 18 -39.11 -16.07 -8.92
N ALA A 19 -39.94 -15.26 -8.26
CA ALA A 19 -39.68 -13.82 -8.05
C ALA A 19 -38.53 -13.60 -7.07
N THR A 20 -38.44 -14.39 -6.00
CA THR A 20 -37.33 -14.30 -5.03
C THR A 20 -36.00 -14.70 -5.66
N VAL A 21 -35.98 -15.77 -6.46
CA VAL A 21 -34.76 -16.19 -7.18
C VAL A 21 -34.35 -15.14 -8.21
N LEU A 22 -35.30 -14.61 -8.99
CA LEU A 22 -35.02 -13.53 -9.95
C LEU A 22 -34.42 -12.30 -9.25
N LEU A 23 -35.02 -11.86 -8.14
CA LEU A 23 -34.52 -10.73 -7.35
C LEU A 23 -33.10 -10.97 -6.83
N MET A 24 -32.82 -12.17 -6.30
CA MET A 24 -31.49 -12.53 -5.82
C MET A 24 -30.45 -12.55 -6.93
N THR A 25 -30.80 -13.05 -8.13
CA THR A 25 -29.86 -13.06 -9.26
C THR A 25 -29.49 -11.65 -9.72
N ILE A 26 -30.47 -10.73 -9.80
CA ILE A 26 -30.20 -9.33 -10.16
C ILE A 26 -29.34 -8.65 -9.10
N LEU A 27 -29.60 -8.94 -7.82
CA LEU A 27 -28.79 -8.44 -6.71
C LEU A 27 -27.34 -8.94 -6.80
N LEU A 28 -27.13 -10.24 -7.09
CA LEU A 28 -25.80 -10.82 -7.26
C LEU A 28 -25.07 -10.22 -8.48
N LEU A 29 -25.78 -9.96 -9.58
CA LEU A 29 -25.21 -9.32 -10.76
C LEU A 29 -24.71 -7.89 -10.50
N GLY A 30 -25.32 -7.15 -9.58
CA GLY A 30 -24.84 -5.84 -9.16
C GLY A 30 -23.73 -5.91 -8.10
N LEU A 31 -23.86 -6.85 -7.16
CA LEU A 31 -22.96 -6.95 -6.01
C LEU A 31 -21.59 -7.53 -6.39
N LEU A 32 -21.55 -8.54 -7.27
CA LEU A 32 -20.29 -9.15 -7.72
C LEU A 32 -19.32 -8.12 -8.35
N PRO A 33 -19.69 -7.37 -9.40
CA PRO A 33 -18.79 -6.36 -9.96
C PRO A 33 -18.53 -5.22 -8.97
N GLY A 34 -19.50 -4.86 -8.12
CA GLY A 34 -19.30 -3.82 -7.10
C GLY A 34 -18.19 -4.17 -6.10
N VAL A 35 -18.16 -5.42 -5.61
CA VAL A 35 -17.09 -5.89 -4.72
C VAL A 35 -15.76 -6.01 -5.46
N VAL A 36 -15.78 -6.44 -6.72
CA VAL A 36 -14.56 -6.48 -7.57
C VAL A 36 -13.97 -5.08 -7.73
N THR A 37 -14.80 -4.06 -8.03
CA THR A 37 -14.31 -2.68 -8.15
C THR A 37 -13.76 -2.12 -6.84
N LEU A 38 -14.37 -2.46 -5.71
CA LEU A 38 -13.88 -2.05 -4.39
C LEU A 38 -12.50 -2.67 -4.11
N ARG A 39 -12.35 -3.97 -4.39
CA ARG A 39 -11.06 -4.66 -4.28
C ARG A 39 -10.01 -3.97 -5.14
N ASP A 40 -10.33 -3.69 -6.40
CA ASP A 40 -9.38 -3.14 -7.36
C ASP A 40 -8.93 -1.72 -6.97
N GLN A 41 -9.83 -0.91 -6.40
CA GLN A 41 -9.46 0.40 -5.85
C GLN A 41 -8.54 0.28 -4.64
N ILE A 42 -8.88 -0.60 -3.69
CA ILE A 42 -8.04 -0.81 -2.50
C ILE A 42 -6.62 -1.25 -2.93
N VAL A 43 -6.51 -2.19 -3.88
CA VAL A 43 -5.21 -2.65 -4.39
C VAL A 43 -4.44 -1.52 -5.08
N GLN A 44 -5.11 -0.66 -5.83
CA GLN A 44 -4.47 0.51 -6.46
C GLN A 44 -3.93 1.49 -5.41
N GLU A 45 -4.72 1.84 -4.40
CA GLU A 45 -4.28 2.72 -3.32
C GLU A 45 -3.10 2.13 -2.54
N PHE A 46 -3.08 0.82 -2.29
CA PHE A 46 -1.91 0.16 -1.69
C PHE A 46 -0.69 0.18 -2.61
N GLY A 47 -0.87 0.11 -3.92
CA GLY A 47 0.19 0.29 -4.91
C GLY A 47 0.78 1.70 -4.85
N ASP A 48 -0.08 2.72 -4.83
CA ASP A 48 0.34 4.12 -4.74
C ASP A 48 1.05 4.41 -3.41
N VAL A 49 0.59 3.84 -2.30
CA VAL A 49 1.28 3.91 -1.00
C VAL A 49 2.65 3.23 -1.06
N ALA A 50 2.78 2.09 -1.73
CA ALA A 50 4.06 1.40 -1.87
C ALA A 50 5.08 2.26 -2.64
N VAL A 51 4.66 2.89 -3.74
CA VAL A 51 5.50 3.82 -4.51
C VAL A 51 5.86 5.05 -3.66
N ALA A 52 4.91 5.60 -2.90
CA ALA A 52 5.19 6.72 -2.00
C ALA A 52 6.26 6.35 -0.95
N ILE A 53 6.23 5.12 -0.43
CA ILE A 53 7.25 4.63 0.51
C ILE A 53 8.62 4.49 -0.16
N GLU A 54 8.68 4.03 -1.42
CA GLU A 54 9.93 3.96 -2.19
C GLU A 54 10.58 5.34 -2.38
N THR A 55 9.77 6.40 -2.45
CA THR A 55 10.27 7.78 -2.59
C THR A 55 10.76 8.41 -1.28
N PHE A 56 10.66 7.72 -0.13
CA PHE A 56 11.22 8.25 1.10
C PHE A 56 12.75 8.20 1.08
N ASP A 57 13.36 9.33 1.38
CA ASP A 57 14.81 9.46 1.55
C ASP A 57 15.26 8.74 2.84
N GLN A 58 16.02 7.65 2.68
CA GLN A 58 16.57 6.85 3.78
C GLN A 58 18.02 7.26 4.15
N SER A 59 18.48 8.42 3.69
CA SER A 59 19.82 8.93 4.00
C SER A 59 19.99 9.18 5.51
N TYR A 60 21.15 8.82 6.05
CA TYR A 60 21.49 9.09 7.45
C TYR A 60 22.94 9.51 7.61
N SER A 61 23.23 10.25 8.68
CA SER A 61 24.57 10.55 9.15
C SER A 61 24.60 10.50 10.67
N TYR A 62 25.53 9.72 11.22
CA TYR A 62 25.67 9.50 12.65
C TYR A 62 27.15 9.55 13.05
N SER A 63 27.48 10.27 14.13
CA SER A 63 28.83 10.36 14.66
C SER A 63 28.92 9.89 16.10
N PHE A 64 29.92 9.07 16.40
CA PHE A 64 30.24 8.58 17.73
C PHE A 64 31.75 8.44 17.91
N ASN A 65 32.27 9.02 19.00
CA ASN A 65 33.68 8.93 19.39
C ASN A 65 34.69 9.23 18.25
N GLY A 66 34.42 10.29 17.47
CA GLY A 66 35.28 10.71 16.35
C GLY A 66 35.09 9.91 15.06
N VAL A 67 34.25 8.88 15.05
CA VAL A 67 33.87 8.11 13.85
C VAL A 67 32.51 8.60 13.37
N THR A 68 32.40 8.95 12.09
CA THR A 68 31.17 9.36 11.41
C THR A 68 30.81 8.29 10.38
N SER A 69 29.59 7.79 10.43
CA SER A 69 28.99 6.90 9.44
C SER A 69 27.92 7.66 8.66
N GLN A 70 27.95 7.55 7.34
CA GLN A 70 27.01 8.22 6.46
C GLN A 70 26.51 7.27 5.38
N TYR A 71 25.21 7.35 5.09
CA TYR A 71 24.58 6.73 3.93
C TYR A 71 23.77 7.77 3.16
N ILE A 72 23.89 7.75 1.83
CA ILE A 72 23.10 8.57 0.92
C ILE A 72 22.21 7.64 0.09
N ASP A 73 20.91 7.79 0.28
CA ASP A 73 19.91 7.06 -0.49
C ASP A 73 19.81 7.67 -1.89
N SER A 74 20.32 6.95 -2.89
CA SER A 74 20.37 7.41 -4.28
C SER A 74 20.01 6.29 -5.23
N THR A 75 19.26 6.62 -6.28
CA THR A 75 18.77 5.68 -7.29
C THR A 75 19.82 5.25 -8.30
N SER A 76 20.99 5.90 -8.29
CA SER A 76 22.12 5.59 -9.16
C SER A 76 23.42 5.76 -8.39
N VAL A 77 24.08 4.63 -8.14
CA VAL A 77 25.40 4.59 -7.50
C VAL A 77 26.41 4.21 -8.57
N SER A 78 27.45 5.02 -8.75
CA SER A 78 28.48 4.81 -9.78
C SER A 78 29.85 5.07 -9.19
N ASP A 79 30.68 4.04 -9.17
CA ASP A 79 32.05 4.08 -8.66
C ASP A 79 33.05 3.80 -9.77
N ALA A 80 34.18 4.51 -9.76
CA ALA A 80 35.30 4.19 -10.64
C ALA A 80 36.07 2.98 -10.09
N ASP A 81 36.68 2.19 -10.98
CA ASP A 81 37.50 1.04 -10.58
C ASP A 81 38.60 1.45 -9.60
N GLY A 82 38.50 0.97 -8.35
CA GLY A 82 39.47 1.22 -7.29
C GLY A 82 39.12 2.34 -6.30
N GLU A 83 38.00 3.05 -6.49
CA GLU A 83 37.51 4.05 -5.54
C GLU A 83 36.66 3.42 -4.41
N ALA A 84 36.45 4.19 -3.34
CA ALA A 84 35.55 3.79 -2.25
C ALA A 84 34.09 3.72 -2.74
N PRO A 85 33.24 2.85 -2.16
CA PRO A 85 31.84 2.73 -2.56
C PRO A 85 31.08 4.06 -2.44
N ALA A 86 30.39 4.52 -3.48
CA ALA A 86 29.56 5.71 -3.39
C ALA A 86 28.31 5.47 -2.54
N GLY A 87 27.85 6.54 -1.90
CA GLY A 87 26.66 6.52 -1.06
C GLY A 87 26.86 5.87 0.31
N LEU A 88 28.04 5.33 0.63
CA LEU A 88 28.36 4.82 1.97
C LEU A 88 29.75 5.28 2.38
N ASP A 89 29.83 6.04 3.47
CA ASP A 89 31.10 6.60 3.95
C ASP A 89 31.28 6.38 5.45
N LEU A 90 32.55 6.17 5.83
CA LEU A 90 32.97 6.01 7.21
C LEU A 90 34.22 6.86 7.45
N THR A 91 34.04 8.06 8.01
CA THR A 91 35.12 9.01 8.23
C THR A 91 35.53 9.05 9.70
N ILE A 92 36.83 9.16 9.95
CA ILE A 92 37.37 9.42 11.27
C ILE A 92 37.86 10.87 11.28
N SER A 93 37.28 11.69 12.15
CA SER A 93 37.80 13.04 12.38
C SER A 93 39.16 12.93 13.08
N ALA A 94 40.17 13.65 12.58
CA ALA A 94 41.48 13.67 13.21
C ALA A 94 41.38 14.14 14.67
N SER A 95 41.86 13.33 15.61
CA SER A 95 42.05 13.72 17.01
C SER A 95 43.20 14.72 17.09
N SER A 96 42.99 15.85 17.78
CA SER A 96 44.01 16.88 17.98
C SER A 96 44.98 16.52 19.13
N GLU A 97 45.59 15.34 19.07
CA GLU A 97 46.76 14.97 19.88
C GLU A 97 48.03 14.91 19.03
#